data_AF-A0A524M0D6-F1
#
_entry.id   AF-A0A524M0D6-F1
#
_cell.length_a   1.000
_cell.length_b   1.000
_cell.length_c   1.000
_cell.angle_alpha   90.00
_cell.angle_beta   90.00
_cell.angle_gamma   90.00
#
_symmetry.space_group_name_H-M   'P 1'
#
loop_
_entity.id
_entity.type
_entity.pdbx_description
1 polymer ?
#
loop_
_entity_poly.entity_id
_entity_poly.type
_entity_poly.pdbx_seq_one_letter_code
_entity_poly.pdbx_strand_id
1 'polypeptide(L)'
;MTSPGLGCGQFAGPFAGKLGQRLNAAIRNILTRHTAMLSGVHAVWFDPYSECTGERHQIGHITYMVRPLLRTGGRPQLCRPEYYAEPGDDFSSCDLYSVVAWEHVSWPGNDFYAGSRSTDDGVKAAATDFMFAMTGIRGGYSRSRNAYELPAGAGSWEKVVTNNALRITAQGAVVIIRPDEPDPA
;
A
#
# COMPACT_ATOMS: atom_id res chain seq x y z
N MET A 1 -8.21 -3.32 -5.90
CA MET A 1 -7.01 -2.95 -5.10
C MET A 1 -6.18 -1.89 -5.83
N THR A 2 -5.44 -1.06 -5.10
CA THR A 2 -4.49 -0.09 -5.65
C THR A 2 -3.06 -0.49 -5.26
N SER A 3 -2.09 -0.24 -6.15
CA SER A 3 -0.67 -0.46 -5.90
C SER A 3 0.14 0.75 -6.38
N PRO A 4 1.00 1.32 -5.54
CA PRO A 4 1.97 2.32 -5.96
C PRO A 4 3.16 1.63 -6.65
N GLY A 5 4.13 2.42 -7.11
CA GLY A 5 5.47 1.95 -7.46
C GLY A 5 6.24 1.45 -6.22
N LEU A 6 6.20 0.14 -5.97
CA LEU A 6 6.90 -0.50 -4.85
C LEU A 6 8.41 -0.52 -5.11
N GLY A 7 9.18 0.08 -4.21
CA GLY A 7 10.64 0.15 -4.34
C GLY A 7 11.14 1.02 -5.51
N CYS A 8 10.25 1.74 -6.21
CA CYS A 8 10.61 2.58 -7.37
C CYS A 8 11.18 3.96 -6.99
N GLY A 9 11.02 4.37 -5.73
CA GLY A 9 11.55 5.63 -5.21
C GLY A 9 13.05 5.54 -4.87
N GLN A 10 13.44 6.08 -3.72
CA GLN A 10 14.84 6.09 -3.28
C GLN A 10 15.43 4.68 -3.11
N PHE A 11 14.59 3.68 -2.77
CA PHE A 11 15.02 2.28 -2.68
C PHE A 11 15.52 1.68 -4.00
N ALA A 12 15.20 2.29 -5.14
CA ALA A 12 15.69 1.82 -6.43
C ALA A 12 17.21 2.06 -6.61
N GLY A 13 17.79 3.02 -5.87
CA GLY A 13 19.19 3.43 -6.02
C GLY A 13 19.57 3.65 -7.50
N PRO A 14 20.58 2.94 -8.05
CA PRO A 14 21.01 3.10 -9.44
C PRO A 14 19.99 2.59 -10.48
N PHE A 15 18.91 1.94 -10.04
CA PHE A 15 17.84 1.44 -10.90
C PHE A 15 16.63 2.38 -10.95
N ALA A 16 16.68 3.56 -10.33
CA ALA A 16 15.63 4.55 -10.40
C ALA A 16 15.24 4.85 -11.86
N GLY A 17 13.94 4.88 -12.14
CA GLY A 17 13.38 5.05 -13.49
C GLY A 17 13.39 3.80 -14.37
N LYS A 18 13.84 2.64 -13.86
CA LYS A 18 13.81 1.34 -14.56
C LYS A 18 12.92 0.30 -13.87
N LEU A 19 12.63 0.46 -12.58
CA LEU A 19 11.95 -0.56 -11.80
C LEU A 19 10.44 -0.60 -12.04
N GLY A 20 9.80 0.51 -12.39
CA GLY A 20 8.36 0.56 -12.63
C GLY A 20 7.90 -0.41 -13.71
N GLN A 21 8.65 -0.53 -14.82
CA GLN A 21 8.34 -1.49 -15.89
C GLN A 21 8.53 -2.94 -15.44
N ARG A 22 9.57 -3.21 -14.64
CA ARG A 22 9.83 -4.56 -14.11
C ARG A 22 8.76 -4.97 -13.10
N LEU A 23 8.35 -4.04 -12.25
CA LEU A 23 7.26 -4.24 -11.31
C LEU A 23 5.92 -4.44 -12.04
N ASN A 24 5.62 -3.66 -13.08
CA ASN A 24 4.44 -3.87 -13.94
C ASN A 24 4.40 -5.32 -14.45
N ALA A 25 5.51 -5.79 -15.03
CA ALA A 25 5.62 -7.15 -15.54
C ALA A 25 5.45 -8.20 -14.42
N ALA A 26 6.06 -7.98 -13.25
CA ALA A 26 5.92 -8.87 -12.11
C ALA A 26 4.47 -8.98 -11.62
N ILE A 27 3.78 -7.84 -11.43
CA ILE A 27 2.37 -7.79 -11.03
C ILE A 27 1.51 -8.54 -12.06
N ARG A 28 1.66 -8.22 -13.35
CA ARG A 28 0.92 -8.90 -14.43
C ARG A 28 1.14 -10.41 -14.44
N ASN A 29 2.38 -10.86 -14.21
CA ASN A 29 2.71 -12.29 -14.14
C ASN A 29 2.05 -12.97 -12.95
N ILE A 30 2.05 -12.35 -11.77
CA ILE A 30 1.36 -12.86 -10.57
C ILE A 30 -0.14 -12.97 -10.83
N LEU A 31 -0.77 -11.91 -11.34
CA LEU A 31 -2.20 -11.88 -11.64
C LEU A 31 -2.58 -12.95 -12.67
N THR A 32 -1.76 -13.14 -13.71
CA THR A 32 -2.00 -14.15 -14.75
C THR A 32 -1.84 -15.57 -14.20
N ARG A 33 -0.76 -15.84 -13.46
CA ARG A 33 -0.46 -17.17 -12.92
C ARG A 33 -1.48 -17.63 -11.87
N HIS A 34 -2.02 -16.69 -11.09
CA HIS A 34 -2.89 -16.99 -9.95
C HIS A 34 -4.33 -16.49 -10.14
N THR A 35 -4.74 -16.12 -11.37
CA THR A 35 -6.07 -15.54 -11.64
C THR A 35 -7.19 -16.35 -11.00
N ALA A 36 -7.20 -17.67 -11.16
CA ALA A 36 -8.24 -18.54 -10.61
C ALA A 36 -8.29 -18.56 -9.07
N MET A 37 -7.15 -18.37 -8.39
CA MET A 37 -7.07 -18.30 -6.92
C MET A 37 -7.47 -16.92 -6.38
N LEU A 38 -7.37 -15.88 -7.21
CA LEU A 38 -7.68 -14.50 -6.87
C LEU A 38 -9.13 -14.15 -7.21
N SER A 39 -10.07 -15.04 -6.89
CA SER A 39 -11.51 -14.87 -7.19
C SER A 39 -12.13 -13.63 -6.55
N GLY A 40 -11.60 -13.19 -5.41
CA GLY A 40 -12.04 -11.95 -4.73
C GLY A 40 -11.43 -10.66 -5.29
N VAL A 41 -10.49 -10.74 -6.24
CA VAL A 41 -9.89 -9.56 -6.86
C VAL A 41 -10.62 -9.25 -8.15
N HIS A 42 -11.29 -8.11 -8.21
CA HIS A 42 -12.00 -7.68 -9.43
C HIS A 42 -11.14 -6.72 -10.29
N ALA A 43 -10.42 -5.82 -9.66
CA ALA A 43 -9.59 -4.83 -10.35
C ALA A 43 -8.29 -4.52 -9.61
N VAL A 44 -7.24 -4.22 -10.37
CA VAL A 44 -5.94 -3.78 -9.88
C VAL A 44 -5.55 -2.48 -10.57
N TRP A 45 -5.42 -1.41 -9.79
CA TRP A 45 -4.95 -0.09 -10.24
C TRP A 45 -3.49 0.11 -9.83
N PHE A 46 -2.58 0.03 -10.80
CA PHE A 46 -1.15 0.22 -10.58
C PHE A 46 -0.71 1.62 -11.03
N ASP A 47 -0.17 2.40 -10.08
CA ASP A 47 0.32 3.76 -10.29
C ASP A 47 1.81 3.86 -9.90
N PRO A 48 2.72 3.71 -10.86
CA PRO A 48 4.16 3.90 -10.64
C PRO A 48 4.59 5.38 -10.73
N TYR A 49 3.65 6.32 -10.50
CA TYR A 49 3.84 7.77 -10.50
C TYR A 49 4.28 8.37 -11.85
N SER A 50 5.54 8.17 -12.24
CA SER A 50 6.14 8.74 -13.46
C SER A 50 6.69 7.71 -14.44
N GLU A 51 6.87 6.47 -13.99
CA GLU A 51 7.34 5.36 -14.84
C GLU A 51 6.16 4.72 -15.61
N CYS A 52 6.44 3.85 -16.57
CA CYS A 52 5.45 3.18 -17.43
C CYS A 52 4.61 4.13 -18.32
N THR A 53 3.68 3.56 -19.07
CA THR A 53 2.66 4.25 -19.85
C THR A 53 1.27 3.80 -19.42
N GLY A 54 0.23 4.52 -19.82
CA GLY A 54 -1.14 4.08 -19.61
C GLY A 54 -1.41 2.76 -20.33
N GLU A 55 -1.79 1.72 -19.60
CA GLU A 55 -2.09 0.40 -20.16
C GLU A 55 -3.32 -0.22 -19.49
N ARG A 56 -4.07 -1.03 -20.22
CA ARG A 56 -5.21 -1.78 -19.70
C ARG A 56 -5.16 -3.20 -20.20
N HIS A 57 -5.31 -4.16 -19.30
CA HIS A 57 -5.27 -5.59 -19.58
C HIS A 57 -6.44 -6.28 -18.90
N GLN A 58 -7.14 -7.15 -19.62
CA GLN A 58 -8.10 -8.07 -19.03
C GLN A 58 -7.39 -9.41 -18.76
N ILE A 59 -7.36 -9.85 -17.51
CA ILE A 59 -6.70 -11.09 -17.07
C ILE A 59 -7.74 -11.98 -16.41
N GLY A 60 -8.38 -12.85 -17.19
CA GLY A 60 -9.55 -13.60 -16.70
C GLY A 60 -10.64 -12.62 -16.27
N HIS A 61 -11.07 -12.71 -15.01
CA HIS A 61 -12.04 -11.77 -14.41
C HIS A 61 -11.41 -10.49 -13.83
N ILE A 62 -10.07 -10.36 -13.86
CA ILE A 62 -9.37 -9.22 -13.25
C ILE A 62 -9.10 -8.13 -14.30
N THR A 63 -9.57 -6.91 -14.03
CA THR A 63 -9.19 -5.72 -14.79
C THR A 63 -7.89 -5.13 -14.23
N TYR A 64 -6.79 -5.22 -14.98
CA TYR A 64 -5.50 -4.64 -14.61
C TYR A 64 -5.23 -3.33 -15.36
N MET A 65 -5.05 -2.25 -14.62
CA MET A 65 -4.89 -0.89 -15.14
C MET A 65 -3.56 -0.29 -14.66
N VAL A 66 -2.71 0.11 -15.61
CA VAL A 66 -1.49 0.87 -15.33
C VAL A 66 -1.77 2.34 -15.60
N ARG A 67 -1.74 3.18 -14.56
CA ARG A 67 -2.15 4.59 -14.62
C ARG A 67 -1.14 5.47 -13.87
N PRO A 68 0.03 5.75 -14.46
CA PRO A 68 1.04 6.61 -13.83
C PRO A 68 0.50 8.03 -13.64
N LEU A 69 0.44 8.51 -12.39
CA LEU A 69 -0.16 9.78 -12.01
C LEU A 69 0.28 10.96 -12.90
N LEU A 70 1.58 11.11 -13.11
CA LEU A 70 2.15 12.24 -13.88
C LEU A 70 1.93 12.14 -15.39
N ARG A 71 1.54 10.98 -15.91
CA ARG A 71 1.37 10.76 -17.36
C ARG A 71 -0.07 10.70 -17.80
N THR A 72 -0.94 10.14 -16.97
CA THR A 72 -2.35 9.89 -17.33
C THR A 72 -3.32 10.78 -16.56
N GLY A 73 -2.82 11.70 -15.73
CA GLY A 73 -3.69 12.44 -14.79
C GLY A 73 -4.38 11.49 -13.82
N GLY A 74 -3.63 10.49 -13.35
CA GLY A 74 -4.14 9.38 -12.52
C GLY A 74 -4.87 9.84 -11.26
N ARG A 75 -5.38 8.86 -10.50
CA ARG A 75 -6.22 9.10 -9.33
C ARG A 75 -5.44 8.76 -8.06
N PRO A 76 -5.60 9.49 -6.94
CA PRO A 76 -4.94 9.16 -5.67
C PRO A 76 -5.20 7.71 -5.25
N GLN A 77 -4.31 7.12 -4.46
CA GLN A 77 -4.37 5.69 -4.11
C GLN A 77 -5.50 5.30 -3.12
N LEU A 78 -6.06 6.27 -2.39
CA LEU A 78 -7.04 6.08 -1.33
C LEU A 78 -8.40 6.73 -1.69
N CYS A 79 -8.95 6.38 -2.86
CA CYS A 79 -10.28 6.82 -3.28
C CYS A 79 -11.29 5.67 -3.22
N ARG A 80 -12.59 5.98 -3.15
CA ARG A 80 -13.63 4.95 -3.22
C ARG A 80 -13.48 4.14 -4.53
N PRO A 81 -13.79 2.83 -4.55
CA PRO A 81 -13.57 1.99 -5.74
C PRO A 81 -14.25 2.48 -7.02
N GLU A 82 -15.45 3.05 -6.92
CA GLU A 82 -16.18 3.72 -8.01
C GLU A 82 -15.36 4.82 -8.72
N TYR A 83 -14.46 5.49 -7.97
CA TYR A 83 -13.54 6.46 -8.54
C TYR A 83 -12.43 5.80 -9.34
N TYR A 84 -12.30 4.49 -9.50
CA TYR A 84 -11.33 3.89 -10.43
C TYR A 84 -11.97 3.32 -11.69
N ALA A 85 -13.31 3.32 -11.76
CA ALA A 85 -14.03 2.83 -12.92
C ALA A 85 -13.71 3.68 -14.16
N GLU A 86 -13.56 3.00 -15.29
CA GLU A 86 -13.51 3.56 -16.64
C GLU A 86 -14.78 3.12 -17.40
N PRO A 87 -15.05 3.66 -18.61
CA PRO A 87 -16.25 3.26 -19.36
C PRO A 87 -16.37 1.74 -19.51
N GLY A 88 -17.47 1.18 -19.00
CA GLY A 88 -17.76 -0.26 -19.01
C GLY A 88 -17.41 -1.01 -17.72
N ASP A 89 -16.75 -0.36 -16.75
CA ASP A 89 -16.48 -0.94 -15.44
C ASP A 89 -17.61 -0.64 -14.43
N ASP A 90 -17.85 -1.58 -13.51
CA ASP A 90 -18.61 -1.33 -12.29
C ASP A 90 -17.83 -1.85 -11.08
N PHE A 91 -17.29 -0.91 -10.30
CA PHE A 91 -16.56 -1.19 -9.06
C PHE A 91 -17.34 -0.75 -7.82
N SER A 92 -18.63 -0.42 -7.94
CA SER A 92 -19.43 0.13 -6.84
C SER A 92 -19.64 -0.85 -5.68
N SER A 93 -19.56 -2.15 -5.96
CA SER A 93 -19.69 -3.24 -4.97
C SER A 93 -18.35 -3.72 -4.41
N CYS A 94 -17.23 -3.15 -4.85
CA CYS A 94 -15.90 -3.56 -4.38
C CYS A 94 -15.52 -2.88 -3.07
N ASP A 95 -14.72 -3.58 -2.28
CA ASP A 95 -13.93 -2.98 -1.19
C ASP A 95 -12.60 -2.44 -1.71
N LEU A 96 -12.11 -1.35 -1.11
CA LEU A 96 -10.78 -0.81 -1.42
C LEU A 96 -9.71 -1.44 -0.53
N TYR A 97 -8.75 -2.10 -1.17
CA TYR A 97 -7.48 -2.49 -0.57
C TYR A 97 -6.34 -1.73 -1.26
N SER A 98 -5.41 -1.15 -0.50
CA SER A 98 -4.24 -0.44 -1.04
C SER A 98 -2.96 -1.09 -0.53
N VAL A 99 -2.06 -1.44 -1.44
CA VAL A 99 -0.71 -1.94 -1.10
C VAL A 99 0.17 -0.76 -0.70
N VAL A 100 1.03 -0.94 0.30
CA VAL A 100 1.92 0.11 0.82
C VAL A 100 3.38 -0.24 0.51
N ALA A 101 4.17 0.73 0.05
CA ALA A 101 5.61 0.56 -0.17
C ALA A 101 6.40 0.63 1.15
N TRP A 102 6.34 -0.44 1.93
CA TRP A 102 7.02 -0.57 3.21
C TRP A 102 8.48 -1.04 3.06
N GLU A 103 9.29 -0.83 4.10
CA GLU A 103 10.70 -1.22 4.18
C GLU A 103 10.93 -2.27 5.28
N HIS A 104 12.14 -2.86 5.29
CA HIS A 104 12.44 -4.03 6.13
C HIS A 104 12.67 -3.72 7.62
N VAL A 105 12.97 -2.46 7.97
CA VAL A 105 13.54 -2.11 9.29
C VAL A 105 12.77 -1.02 10.05
N SER A 106 11.57 -0.66 9.59
CA SER A 106 10.68 0.26 10.30
C SER A 106 9.37 -0.42 10.69
N TRP A 107 8.61 0.23 11.57
CA TRP A 107 7.19 -0.09 11.72
C TRP A 107 6.44 0.37 10.46
N PRO A 108 5.37 -0.32 10.03
CA PRO A 108 4.60 0.17 8.90
C PRO A 108 4.04 1.55 9.23
N GLY A 109 4.18 2.51 8.32
CA GLY A 109 3.98 3.95 8.50
C GLY A 109 5.27 4.76 8.60
N ASN A 110 6.42 4.11 8.84
CA ASN A 110 7.78 4.64 8.78
C ASN A 110 7.93 6.12 9.21
N ASP A 111 8.12 7.02 8.24
CA ASP A 111 8.34 8.47 8.42
C ASP A 111 7.30 9.14 9.31
N PHE A 112 6.07 8.62 9.33
CA PHE A 112 4.98 9.21 10.07
C PHE A 112 5.10 9.01 11.59
N TYR A 113 5.85 7.99 12.05
CA TYR A 113 6.17 7.86 13.48
C TYR A 113 6.97 9.05 13.99
N ALA A 114 7.87 9.58 13.15
CA ALA A 114 8.65 10.78 13.40
C ALA A 114 7.87 12.09 13.09
N GLY A 115 6.59 11.98 12.69
CA GLY A 115 5.74 13.13 12.37
C GLY A 115 5.88 13.65 10.94
N SER A 116 6.56 12.92 10.05
CA SER A 116 6.75 13.31 8.66
C SER A 116 5.73 12.64 7.75
N ARG A 117 4.95 13.44 7.02
CA ARG A 117 4.01 12.96 5.99
C ARG A 117 4.73 12.81 4.65
N SER A 118 5.66 11.86 4.61
CA SER A 118 6.53 11.59 3.45
C SER A 118 6.47 10.11 3.07
N THR A 119 6.97 9.82 1.85
CA THR A 119 6.93 8.49 1.21
C THR A 119 5.53 7.90 1.07
N ASP A 120 5.39 6.79 0.35
CA ASP A 120 4.07 6.14 0.22
C ASP A 120 3.57 5.63 1.59
N ASP A 121 4.47 5.09 2.39
CA ASP A 121 4.17 4.50 3.70
C ASP A 121 3.71 5.55 4.71
N GLY A 122 4.51 6.60 4.92
CA GLY A 122 4.15 7.67 5.85
C GLY A 122 2.92 8.47 5.41
N VAL A 123 2.75 8.71 4.10
CA VAL A 123 1.55 9.40 3.59
C VAL A 123 0.28 8.57 3.82
N LYS A 124 0.32 7.25 3.59
CA LYS A 124 -0.85 6.38 3.81
C LYS A 124 -1.15 6.20 5.29
N ALA A 125 -0.14 6.07 6.13
CA ALA A 125 -0.31 6.04 7.58
C ALA A 125 -0.95 7.34 8.10
N ALA A 126 -0.52 8.50 7.58
CA ALA A 126 -1.11 9.79 7.94
C ALA A 126 -2.54 9.95 7.43
N ALA A 127 -2.86 9.46 6.24
CA ALA A 127 -4.16 9.64 5.61
C ALA A 127 -5.27 8.73 6.18
N THR A 128 -4.93 7.80 7.07
CA THR A 128 -5.84 6.78 7.61
C THR A 128 -5.76 6.75 9.14
N ASP A 129 -6.61 5.96 9.79
CA ASP A 129 -6.53 5.69 11.24
C ASP A 129 -5.51 4.59 11.58
N PHE A 130 -4.57 4.30 10.67
CA PHE A 130 -3.57 3.26 10.80
C PHE A 130 -2.80 3.33 12.13
N MET A 131 -2.47 4.54 12.61
CA MET A 131 -1.75 4.69 13.88
C MET A 131 -2.57 4.21 15.08
N PHE A 132 -3.89 4.36 15.05
CA PHE A 132 -4.76 3.77 16.06
C PHE A 132 -4.79 2.24 15.95
N ALA A 133 -4.87 1.69 14.74
CA ALA A 133 -4.84 0.25 14.53
C ALA A 133 -3.54 -0.40 15.05
N MET A 134 -2.40 0.27 14.88
CA MET A 134 -1.10 -0.25 15.35
C MET A 134 -0.85 -0.05 16.84
N THR A 135 -1.36 1.03 17.42
CA THR A 135 -0.99 1.42 18.81
C THR A 135 -2.09 1.22 19.83
N GLY A 136 -3.34 1.07 19.40
CA GLY A 136 -4.53 1.10 20.26
C GLY A 136 -4.84 2.49 20.83
N ILE A 137 -4.04 3.51 20.54
CA ILE A 137 -4.23 4.88 21.04
C ILE A 137 -5.05 5.69 20.04
N ARG A 138 -6.23 6.13 20.47
CA ARG A 138 -7.15 6.89 19.63
C ARG A 138 -6.65 8.32 19.43
N GLY A 139 -6.39 8.67 18.17
CA GLY A 139 -6.12 10.01 17.70
C GLY A 139 -7.34 10.67 17.05
N GLY A 140 -7.09 11.71 16.25
CA GLY A 140 -8.10 12.40 15.45
C GLY A 140 -7.54 12.85 14.10
N TYR A 141 -8.36 12.77 13.06
CA TYR A 141 -7.95 13.26 11.74
C TYR A 141 -8.06 14.78 11.65
N SER A 142 -6.95 15.44 11.39
CA SER A 142 -6.91 16.88 11.14
C SER A 142 -7.04 17.19 9.66
N ARG A 143 -8.13 17.87 9.31
CA ARG A 143 -8.36 18.32 7.92
C ARG A 143 -7.39 19.41 7.48
N SER A 144 -6.91 20.26 8.40
CA SER A 144 -5.95 21.31 8.05
C SER A 144 -4.56 20.76 7.75
N ARG A 145 -4.19 19.65 8.41
CA ARG A 145 -2.89 18.98 8.23
C ARG A 145 -2.95 17.76 7.30
N ASN A 146 -4.15 17.30 6.94
CA ASN A 146 -4.39 16.08 6.17
C ASN A 146 -3.69 14.85 6.78
N ALA A 147 -3.80 14.70 8.10
CA ALA A 147 -3.08 13.70 8.87
C ALA A 147 -3.86 13.21 10.10
N TYR A 148 -3.65 11.95 10.48
CA TYR A 148 -4.17 11.34 11.70
C TYR A 148 -3.23 11.57 12.87
N GLU A 149 -3.70 12.36 13.82
CA GLU A 149 -2.86 12.99 14.81
C GLU A 149 -3.14 12.49 16.20
N LEU A 150 -2.10 12.47 17.01
CA LEU A 150 -2.23 12.26 18.43
C LEU A 150 -3.08 13.35 19.09
N PRO A 151 -3.71 13.03 20.24
CA PRO A 151 -4.27 14.05 21.12
C PRO A 151 -3.25 15.15 21.43
N ALA A 152 -3.75 16.39 21.58
CA ALA A 152 -2.89 17.53 21.87
C ALA A 152 -2.02 17.28 23.12
N GLY A 153 -0.72 17.55 23.00
CA GLY A 153 0.25 17.38 24.09
C GLY A 153 0.90 15.99 24.20
N ALA A 154 0.46 14.98 23.44
CA ALA A 154 0.99 13.62 23.54
C ALA A 154 2.33 13.38 22.79
N GLY A 155 2.85 14.40 22.07
CA GLY A 155 4.15 14.32 21.40
C GLY A 155 4.08 13.67 20.01
N SER A 156 4.86 12.62 19.79
CA SER A 156 4.97 11.89 18.52
C SER A 156 4.53 10.44 18.66
N TRP A 157 4.16 9.81 17.54
CA TRP A 157 3.79 8.40 17.51
C TRP A 157 4.98 7.49 17.90
N GLU A 158 6.22 7.88 17.58
CA GLU A 158 7.43 7.20 18.06
C GLU A 158 7.51 7.19 19.60
N LYS A 159 7.21 8.32 20.26
CA LYS A 159 7.16 8.38 21.73
C LYS A 159 6.05 7.50 22.29
N VAL A 160 4.92 7.39 21.60
CA VAL A 160 3.86 6.45 21.99
C VAL A 160 4.36 5.02 21.96
N VAL A 161 5.03 4.59 20.88
CA VAL A 161 5.56 3.23 20.78
C VAL A 161 6.58 2.94 21.87
N THR A 162 7.54 3.84 22.06
CA THR A 162 8.63 3.66 23.02
C THR A 162 8.15 3.71 24.48
N ASN A 163 7.34 4.71 24.86
CA ASN A 163 6.85 4.86 26.23
C ASN A 163 5.91 3.72 26.67
N ASN A 164 5.15 3.15 25.74
CA ASN A 164 4.24 2.03 26.03
C ASN A 164 4.89 0.66 25.72
N ALA A 165 6.17 0.64 25.33
CA ALA A 165 6.91 -0.55 24.94
C ALA A 165 6.14 -1.45 23.95
N LEU A 166 5.45 -0.83 22.98
CA LEU A 166 4.60 -1.54 22.03
C LEU A 166 5.44 -2.47 21.15
N ARG A 167 4.87 -3.61 20.76
CA ARG A 167 5.51 -4.61 19.90
C ARG A 167 4.51 -5.14 18.88
N ILE A 168 5.00 -5.37 17.66
CA ILE A 168 4.24 -6.10 16.64
C ILE A 168 4.47 -7.59 16.88
N THR A 169 3.39 -8.36 16.98
CA THR A 169 3.43 -9.82 17.08
C THR A 169 2.68 -10.42 15.90
N ALA A 170 3.24 -11.45 15.29
CA ALA A 170 2.53 -12.26 14.32
C ALA A 170 1.45 -13.11 15.01
N GLN A 171 0.28 -13.24 14.39
CA GLN A 171 -0.80 -14.15 14.80
C GLN A 171 -1.39 -14.85 13.57
N GLY A 172 -1.80 -16.11 13.70
CA GLY A 172 -2.47 -16.86 12.62
C GLY A 172 -1.51 -17.39 11.56
N ALA A 173 -1.76 -17.08 10.29
CA ALA A 173 -1.13 -17.67 9.09
C ALA A 173 0.32 -17.22 8.83
N VAL A 174 1.09 -16.95 9.89
CA VAL A 174 2.54 -16.76 9.80
C VAL A 174 3.20 -18.07 10.21
N VAL A 175 3.72 -18.80 9.23
CA VAL A 175 4.52 -20.00 9.47
C VAL A 175 5.99 -19.57 9.57
N ILE A 176 6.58 -19.74 10.76
CA ILE A 176 8.04 -19.64 10.90
C ILE A 176 8.59 -21.01 10.51
N ILE A 177 9.05 -21.15 9.27
CA ILE A 177 9.72 -22.38 8.85
C ILE A 177 11.10 -22.38 9.51
N ARG A 178 11.28 -23.22 10.52
CA ARG A 178 12.59 -23.46 11.12
C ARG A 178 13.38 -24.40 10.20
N PRO A 179 14.70 -24.20 10.00
CA PRO A 179 15.49 -25.00 9.06
C PRO A 179 15.48 -26.52 9.33
N ASP A 180 15.10 -26.91 10.54
CA ASP A 180 15.08 -28.25 11.08
C ASP A 180 13.68 -28.91 11.14
N GLU A 181 12.62 -28.20 10.75
CA GLU A 181 11.26 -28.76 10.73
C GLU A 181 10.83 -29.15 9.31
N PRO A 182 10.26 -30.37 9.12
CA PRO A 182 9.72 -30.77 7.83
C PRO A 182 8.54 -29.85 7.45
N ASP A 183 8.42 -29.60 6.15
CA ASP A 183 7.40 -28.71 5.58
C ASP A 183 6.00 -29.11 6.08
N PRO A 184 5.21 -28.19 6.66
CA PRO A 184 3.84 -28.50 7.03
C PRO A 184 3.03 -28.78 5.75
N ALA A 185 2.48 -29.99 5.68
CA ALA A 185 1.65 -30.50 4.58
C ALA A 185 0.33 -29.72 4.43
#